data_AF-A0A7H2TDD8-F1
#
_entry.id   AF-A0A7H2TDD8-F1
#
_cell.length_a   1.000
_cell.length_b   1.000
_cell.length_c   1.000
_cell.angle_alpha   90.00
_cell.angle_beta   90.00
_cell.angle_gamma   90.00
#
_symmetry.space_group_name_H-M   'P 1'
#
loop_
_entity.id
_entity.type
_entity.pdbx_description
1 polymer ?
#
loop_
_entity_poly.entity_id
_entity_poly.type
_entity_poly.pdbx_seq_one_letter_code
_entity_poly.pdbx_strand_id
1 'polypeptide(L)'
;MLEVHAKFEDDLHTENMLKTSQIPCLCKIAEKFEIDFLVAYPQVTGFVTGWKYKEIDLRVSAGAGGEYLHYKYGLITLSKLEKDLYIIENLSMFESGSGWLTVVENREYSHVAEVEEPDWLKDL
;
A
#
# COMPACT_ATOMS: atom_id res chain seq x y z
N MET A 1 10.67 1.68 7.86
CA MET A 1 9.81 2.76 7.34
C MET A 1 9.76 2.63 5.83
N LEU A 2 8.57 2.76 5.25
CA LEU A 2 8.35 2.67 3.81
C LEU A 2 8.33 4.07 3.21
N GLU A 3 8.96 4.21 2.06
CA GLU A 3 9.05 5.48 1.33
C GLU A 3 8.55 5.28 -0.09
N VAL A 4 8.00 6.33 -0.69
CA VAL A 4 7.59 6.34 -2.10
C VAL A 4 8.27 7.48 -2.84
N HIS A 5 8.94 7.14 -3.94
CA HIS A 5 9.44 8.11 -4.89
C HIS A 5 8.37 8.37 -5.95
N ALA A 6 7.83 9.59 -6.00
CA ALA A 6 6.77 9.98 -6.92
C ALA A 6 6.93 11.44 -7.35
N LYS A 7 6.80 11.70 -8.65
CA LYS A 7 6.91 13.06 -9.20
C LYS A 7 5.51 13.59 -9.46
N PHE A 8 5.08 14.54 -8.64
CA PHE A 8 3.83 15.24 -8.84
C PHE A 8 4.10 16.64 -9.41
N GLU A 9 3.11 17.18 -10.13
CA GLU A 9 3.14 18.58 -10.55
C GLU A 9 3.04 19.52 -9.35
N ASP A 10 3.72 20.66 -9.42
CA ASP A 10 3.67 21.67 -8.37
C ASP A 10 2.46 22.59 -8.58
N ASP A 11 1.27 22.04 -8.30
CA ASP A 11 -0.01 22.74 -8.43
C ASP A 11 -0.92 22.56 -7.21
N LEU A 12 -1.97 23.39 -7.15
CA LEU A 12 -2.93 23.41 -6.05
C LEU A 12 -3.71 22.09 -5.93
N HIS A 13 -3.95 21.40 -7.06
CA HIS A 13 -4.65 20.11 -7.06
C HIS A 13 -3.84 19.04 -6.33
N THR A 14 -2.57 18.93 -6.70
CA THR A 14 -1.59 18.05 -6.06
C THR A 14 -1.40 18.41 -4.59
N GLU A 15 -1.26 19.70 -4.26
CA GLU A 15 -1.09 20.14 -2.89
C GLU A 15 -2.30 19.73 -2.02
N ASN A 16 -3.51 19.92 -2.54
CA ASN A 16 -4.73 19.51 -1.84
C ASN A 16 -4.82 17.99 -1.68
N MET A 17 -4.53 17.22 -2.73
CA MET A 17 -4.50 15.76 -2.68
C MET A 17 -3.52 15.25 -1.60
N LEU A 18 -2.29 15.76 -1.60
CA LEU A 18 -1.24 15.34 -0.66
C LEU A 18 -1.52 15.74 0.81
N LYS A 19 -2.41 16.71 1.05
CA LYS A 19 -2.88 17.09 2.40
C LYS A 19 -3.99 16.18 2.92
N THR A 20 -4.67 15.42 2.05
CA THR A 20 -5.71 14.49 2.47
C THR A 20 -5.13 13.17 2.96
N SER A 21 -5.84 12.52 3.89
CA SER A 21 -5.62 11.11 4.19
C SER A 21 -6.36 10.23 3.18
N GLN A 22 -5.93 8.97 3.07
CA GLN A 22 -6.62 7.94 2.28
C GLN A 22 -6.76 8.30 0.79
N ILE A 23 -5.67 8.80 0.19
CA ILE A 23 -5.57 9.06 -1.25
C ILE A 23 -5.82 7.73 -1.99
N PRO A 24 -6.79 7.67 -2.92
CA PRO A 24 -7.03 6.48 -3.71
C PRO A 24 -5.82 6.14 -4.58
N CYS A 25 -5.37 4.90 -4.50
CA CYS A 25 -4.25 4.40 -5.28
C CYS A 25 -4.49 2.97 -5.77
N LEU A 26 -3.61 2.51 -6.66
CA LEU A 26 -3.54 1.12 -7.09
C LEU A 26 -2.13 0.60 -6.79
N CYS A 27 -2.04 -0.39 -5.92
CA CYS A 27 -0.81 -1.08 -5.55
C CYS A 27 -0.56 -2.23 -6.52
N LYS A 28 0.58 -2.22 -7.19
CA LYS A 28 1.03 -3.26 -8.14
C LYS A 28 2.37 -3.80 -7.65
N ILE A 29 2.40 -5.06 -7.27
CA ILE A 29 3.54 -5.67 -6.57
C ILE A 29 3.96 -6.93 -7.29
N ALA A 30 5.20 -6.94 -7.74
CA ALA A 30 5.90 -8.09 -8.32
C ALA A 30 7.37 -8.03 -7.88
N GLU A 31 8.30 -7.83 -8.83
CA GLU A 31 9.71 -7.50 -8.53
C GLU A 31 9.86 -6.11 -7.90
N LYS A 32 8.94 -5.20 -8.24
CA LYS A 32 8.84 -3.83 -7.72
C LYS A 32 7.50 -3.65 -7.05
N PHE A 33 7.44 -2.67 -6.15
CA PHE A 33 6.19 -2.18 -5.59
C PHE A 33 5.92 -0.80 -6.19
N GLU A 34 4.98 -0.76 -7.13
CA GLU A 34 4.49 0.44 -7.79
C GLU A 34 3.15 0.88 -7.20
N ILE A 35 2.93 2.20 -7.15
CA ILE A 35 1.68 2.80 -6.71
C ILE A 35 1.21 3.79 -7.78
N ASP A 36 0.08 3.51 -8.42
CA ASP A 36 -0.58 4.50 -9.27
C ASP A 36 -1.51 5.37 -8.43
N PHE A 37 -1.33 6.69 -8.45
CA PHE A 37 -2.18 7.64 -7.74
C PHE A 37 -3.39 7.97 -8.60
N LEU A 38 -4.56 7.43 -8.23
CA LEU A 38 -5.74 7.39 -9.11
C LEU A 38 -6.40 8.75 -9.31
N VAL A 39 -6.11 9.71 -8.43
CA VAL A 39 -6.66 11.06 -8.47
C VAL A 39 -5.62 12.14 -8.82
N ALA A 40 -4.37 11.73 -9.12
CA ALA A 40 -3.33 12.64 -9.57
C ALA A 40 -3.55 13.01 -11.05
N TYR A 41 -3.30 14.28 -11.38
CA TYR A 41 -3.33 14.78 -12.76
C TYR A 41 -2.10 15.66 -13.02
N PRO A 42 -1.24 15.34 -14.01
CA PRO A 42 -1.26 14.13 -14.83
C PRO A 42 -1.12 12.85 -14.00
N GLN A 43 -1.40 11.69 -14.59
CA GLN A 43 -1.31 10.41 -13.89
C GLN A 43 0.12 10.19 -13.36
N VAL A 44 0.25 9.89 -12.07
CA VAL A 44 1.54 9.65 -11.40
C VAL A 44 1.63 8.20 -10.94
N THR A 45 2.77 7.57 -11.24
CA THR A 45 3.19 6.29 -10.67
C THR A 45 4.39 6.53 -9.75
N GLY A 46 4.28 6.08 -8.50
CA GLY A 46 5.37 6.07 -7.54
C GLY A 46 5.99 4.69 -7.35
N PHE A 47 7.23 4.66 -6.86
CA PHE A 47 7.95 3.44 -6.53
C PHE A 47 8.25 3.38 -5.04
N VAL A 48 7.82 2.31 -4.39
CA VAL A 48 8.02 2.10 -2.96
C VAL A 48 9.38 1.47 -2.70
N THR A 49 10.10 1.99 -1.70
CA THR A 49 11.39 1.48 -1.21
C THR A 49 11.27 1.03 0.24
N GLY A 50 12.24 0.23 0.71
CA GLY A 50 12.24 -0.31 2.08
C GLY A 50 11.21 -1.41 2.35
N TRP A 51 10.47 -1.84 1.33
CA TRP A 51 9.47 -2.89 1.46
C TRP A 51 10.09 -4.29 1.45
N LYS A 52 9.38 -5.25 2.06
CA LYS A 52 9.73 -6.66 2.06
C LYS A 52 8.52 -7.44 1.57
N TYR A 53 8.69 -8.22 0.51
CA TYR A 53 7.62 -9.04 -0.05
C TYR A 53 6.86 -9.84 1.02
N LYS A 54 7.60 -10.54 1.91
CA LYS A 54 7.00 -11.34 2.99
C LYS A 54 6.08 -10.54 3.91
N GLU A 55 6.39 -9.27 4.17
CA GLU A 55 5.53 -8.44 5.03
C GLU A 55 4.21 -8.07 4.35
N ILE A 56 4.23 -7.89 3.03
CA ILE A 56 3.01 -7.64 2.27
C ILE A 56 2.15 -8.91 2.20
N ASP A 57 2.77 -10.04 1.88
CA ASP A 57 2.09 -11.33 1.68
C ASP A 57 1.43 -11.86 2.97
N LEU A 58 1.99 -11.54 4.14
CA LEU A 58 1.37 -11.84 5.43
C LEU A 58 0.08 -11.07 5.70
N ARG A 59 -0.15 -9.94 5.01
CA ARG A 59 -1.26 -9.00 5.30
C ARG A 59 -2.31 -8.97 4.21
N VAL A 60 -1.92 -9.26 2.97
CA VAL A 60 -2.81 -9.24 1.82
C VAL A 60 -2.50 -10.43 0.94
N SER A 61 -3.52 -11.20 0.60
CA SER A 61 -3.34 -12.38 -0.23
C SER A 61 -2.85 -12.00 -1.63
N ALA A 62 -1.93 -12.80 -2.18
CA ALA A 62 -1.58 -12.73 -3.57
C ALA A 62 -2.82 -12.99 -4.46
N GLY A 63 -2.86 -12.33 -5.62
CA GLY A 63 -3.90 -12.55 -6.63
C GLY A 63 -3.74 -13.88 -7.36
N ALA A 64 -4.83 -14.35 -7.97
CA ALA A 64 -4.87 -15.65 -8.68
C ALA A 64 -4.33 -15.59 -10.14
N GLY A 65 -3.30 -14.79 -10.41
CA GLY A 65 -2.61 -14.72 -11.71
C GLY A 65 -2.51 -13.32 -12.33
N GLY A 66 -1.57 -13.15 -13.27
CA GLY A 66 -1.25 -11.87 -13.94
C GLY A 66 0.24 -11.54 -13.88
N GLU A 67 0.62 -10.35 -14.37
CA GLU A 67 1.99 -9.83 -14.27
C GLU A 67 2.40 -9.51 -12.82
N TYR A 68 1.42 -9.16 -11.97
CA TYR A 68 1.63 -8.76 -10.58
C TYR A 68 1.14 -9.83 -9.60
N LEU A 69 1.95 -10.09 -8.58
CA LEU A 69 1.61 -10.97 -7.46
C LEU A 69 0.51 -10.36 -6.60
N HIS A 70 0.57 -9.04 -6.36
CA HIS A 70 -0.54 -8.29 -5.77
C HIS A 70 -0.93 -7.14 -6.71
N TYR A 71 -2.20 -7.10 -7.06
CA TYR A 71 -2.82 -6.01 -7.83
C TYR A 71 -4.08 -5.58 -7.07
N LYS A 72 -3.95 -4.54 -6.24
CA LYS A 72 -4.96 -4.21 -5.23
C LYS A 72 -5.22 -2.71 -5.21
N TYR A 73 -6.49 -2.31 -5.20
CA TYR A 73 -6.85 -0.93 -4.87
C TYR A 73 -6.38 -0.62 -3.45
N GLY A 74 -5.92 0.60 -3.23
CA GLY A 74 -5.37 1.03 -1.95
C GLY A 74 -5.86 2.41 -1.54
N LEU A 75 -5.76 2.66 -0.24
CA LEU A 75 -5.91 3.98 0.36
C LEU A 75 -4.60 4.32 1.06
N ILE A 76 -3.90 5.34 0.58
CA ILE A 76 -2.58 5.72 1.07
C ILE A 76 -2.60 7.11 1.70
N THR A 77 -1.90 7.27 2.82
CA THR A 77 -1.62 8.57 3.42
C THR A 77 -0.13 8.82 3.35
N LEU A 78 0.27 9.98 2.84
CA LEU A 78 1.67 10.35 2.65
C LEU A 78 2.04 11.56 3.49
N SER A 79 3.29 11.62 3.94
CA SER A 79 3.93 12.85 4.39
C SER A 79 5.14 13.15 3.52
N LYS A 80 5.33 14.43 3.17
CA LYS A 80 6.46 14.85 2.34
C LYS A 80 7.75 14.84 3.17
N LEU A 81 8.77 14.13 2.68
CA LEU A 81 10.09 14.13 3.30
C LEU A 81 11.00 15.14 2.61
N GLU A 82 11.10 15.05 1.28
CA GLU A 82 11.85 15.97 0.44
C GLU A 82 11.23 16.06 -0.96
N LYS A 83 11.94 16.63 -1.93
CA LYS A 83 11.44 16.70 -3.31
C LYS A 83 11.28 15.29 -3.88
N ASP A 84 10.09 15.00 -4.40
CA ASP A 84 9.71 13.72 -5.01
C ASP A 84 9.82 12.48 -4.10
N LEU A 85 9.99 12.67 -2.78
CA LEU A 85 10.14 11.60 -1.79
C LEU A 85 9.18 11.80 -0.62
N TYR A 86 8.43 10.75 -0.32
CA TYR A 86 7.36 10.76 0.66
C TYR A 86 7.46 9.53 1.56
N ILE A 87 7.04 9.68 2.82
CA ILE A 87 6.88 8.57 3.75
C ILE A 87 5.45 8.04 3.65
N ILE A 88 5.29 6.73 3.64
CA ILE A 88 3.98 6.08 3.75
C ILE A 88 3.59 6.08 5.24
N GLU A 89 2.65 6.95 5.61
CA GLU A 89 2.11 7.02 6.96
C GLU A 89 1.17 5.83 7.22
N ASN A 90 0.25 5.60 6.30
CA ASN A 90 -0.73 4.53 6.38
C ASN A 90 -1.00 3.99 4.96
N LEU A 91 -1.25 2.69 4.87
CA LEU A 91 -1.65 2.03 3.64
C LEU A 91 -2.63 0.91 3.97
N SER A 92 -3.80 0.95 3.35
CA SER A 92 -4.72 -0.17 3.30
C SER A 92 -4.86 -0.67 1.87
N MET A 93 -5.07 -1.97 1.69
CA MET A 93 -5.35 -2.59 0.39
C MET A 93 -6.70 -3.31 0.44
N PHE A 94 -7.46 -3.23 -0.64
CA PHE A 94 -8.76 -3.86 -0.75
C PHE A 94 -8.62 -5.34 -1.11
N GLU A 95 -9.22 -6.21 -0.30
CA GLU A 95 -9.34 -7.64 -0.53
C GLU A 95 -10.80 -8.04 -0.69
N SER A 96 -11.09 -8.84 -1.72
CA SER A 96 -12.45 -9.30 -1.97
C SER A 96 -12.85 -10.31 -0.88
N GLY A 97 -13.97 -10.07 -0.20
CA GLY A 97 -14.41 -10.90 0.93
C GLY A 97 -13.91 -10.45 2.30
N SER A 98 -12.89 -9.60 2.38
CA SER A 98 -12.36 -9.07 3.65
C SER A 98 -12.40 -7.54 3.75
N GLY A 99 -12.59 -6.82 2.64
CA GLY A 99 -12.65 -5.36 2.64
C GLY A 99 -11.27 -4.71 2.68
N TRP A 100 -11.14 -3.58 3.38
CA TRP A 100 -9.87 -2.85 3.49
C TRP A 100 -8.98 -3.46 4.57
N LEU A 101 -7.91 -4.13 4.16
CA LEU A 101 -6.90 -4.68 5.04
C LEU A 101 -5.80 -3.65 5.27
N THR A 102 -5.51 -3.33 6.52
CA THR A 102 -4.42 -2.43 6.89
C THR A 102 -3.09 -3.14 6.68
N VAL A 103 -2.22 -2.55 5.86
CA VAL A 103 -0.87 -3.05 5.55
C VAL A 103 0.19 -2.27 6.31
N VAL A 104 0.05 -0.95 6.34
CA VAL A 104 0.92 -0.02 7.06
C VAL A 104 0.04 0.84 7.95
N GLU A 105 0.39 0.93 9.21
CA GLU A 105 -0.24 1.80 10.20
C GLU A 105 0.84 2.55 10.97
N ASN A 106 0.72 3.88 11.02
CA ASN A 106 1.70 4.74 11.69
C ASN A 106 3.16 4.47 11.27
N ARG A 107 3.40 4.33 9.95
CA ARG A 107 4.71 4.10 9.30
C ARG A 107 5.33 2.71 9.52
N GLU A 108 4.64 1.85 10.25
CA GLU A 108 5.06 0.48 10.51
C GLU A 108 4.11 -0.51 9.85
N TYR A 109 4.60 -1.71 9.55
CA TYR A 109 3.70 -2.75 9.07
C TYR A 109 2.70 -3.10 10.18
N SER A 110 1.42 -3.24 9.81
CA SER A 110 0.34 -3.54 10.77
C SER A 110 0.54 -4.88 11.47
N HIS A 111 -0.16 -5.11 12.58
CA HIS A 111 -0.13 -6.43 13.20
C HIS A 111 -0.84 -7.47 12.31
N VAL A 112 -0.21 -8.63 12.11
CA VAL A 112 -0.85 -9.77 11.45
C VAL A 112 -1.61 -10.54 12.52
N ALA A 113 -2.93 -10.68 12.41
CA ALA A 113 -3.68 -11.48 13.38
C ALA A 113 -3.13 -12.92 13.36
N GLU A 114 -2.80 -13.47 14.54
CA GLU A 114 -2.48 -14.88 14.64
C GLU A 114 -3.71 -15.67 14.19
N VAL A 115 -3.54 -16.51 13.17
CA VAL A 115 -4.56 -17.50 12.83
C VAL A 115 -4.54 -18.50 13.98
N GLU A 116 -5.50 -18.41 14.89
CA GLU A 116 -5.69 -19.49 15.87
C GLU A 116 -5.82 -20.79 15.08
N GLU A 117 -4.96 -21.76 15.38
CA GLU A 117 -5.10 -23.10 14.81
C GLU A 117 -6.53 -23.56 15.09
N PRO A 118 -7.26 -24.03 14.06
CA PRO A 118 -8.58 -24.58 14.25
C PRO A 118 -8.55 -25.62 15.37
N ASP A 119 -9.53 -25.62 16.26
CA ASP A 119 -9.52 -26.50 17.45
C ASP A 119 -9.30 -27.99 17.13
N TRP A 120 -9.65 -28.44 15.93
CA TRP A 120 -9.43 -29.81 15.46
C TRP A 120 -7.97 -30.18 15.14
N LEU A 121 -7.06 -29.21 15.08
CA LEU A 121 -5.61 -29.41 14.89
C LEU A 121 -4.84 -29.44 16.23
N LYS A 122 -5.44 -28.98 17.33
CA LYS A 122 -4.76 -28.83 18.62
C LYS A 122 -4.51 -30.16 19.35
N ASP A 123 -5.20 -31.23 18.95
CA ASP A 123 -5.18 -32.55 19.61
C ASP A 123 -4.51 -33.66 18.76
N LEU A 124 -3.72 -33.31 17.73
CA LEU A 124 -3.05 -34.27 16.84
C LEU A 124 -1.59 -34.56 17.23
#